data_AF-A0A1I9G397-F1
#
_entry.id   AF-A0A1I9G397-F1
#
_cell.length_a   1.000
_cell.length_b   1.000
_cell.length_c   1.000
_cell.angle_alpha   90.00
_cell.angle_beta   90.00
_cell.angle_gamma   90.00
#
_symmetry.space_group_name_H-M   'P 1'
#
loop_
_entity.id
_entity.type
_entity.pdbx_description
1 polymer ?
#
loop_
_entity_poly.entity_id
_entity_poly.type
_entity_poly.pdbx_seq_one_letter_code
_entity_poly.pdbx_strand_id
1 'polypeptide(L)'
;MRLSYHQRLTEFLPAAFEKMIPQKPIISYDLNDDEHPDRDFAIVLEKAFREKISADGMIDLLRNQSENQMDINFRLSIFFKVLLYLARKTFSHNFVALTRYYSTLKEFIGGREDVQLTILRTLYETWKLHGQMIIVLVTKLLKMSLVDASAVVAWLFSDEMKPEFERLWIWEILNIALEHVSGHVRRNRQAIEKAKLKKEEKELNDEKDDFDMETNEHDDMADPNAMESFVKESEFADLHECLKNLLLDVLHKFTVTLTEHIVNSESNGNDFQNNWYLFVTGRFKNVFLKYWRDLFEFREALEKELFKEFAIDSNVMENYNQFKALMT
;
A
#
# COMPACT_ATOMS: atom_id res chain seq x y z
N MET A 1 -6.94 -21.77 -5.81
CA MET A 1 -7.70 -21.93 -4.55
C MET A 1 -8.70 -20.82 -4.27
N ARG A 2 -8.41 -19.53 -4.52
CA ARG A 2 -9.29 -18.40 -4.14
C ARG A 2 -10.76 -18.49 -4.61
N LEU A 3 -11.02 -19.24 -5.69
CA LEU A 3 -12.36 -19.49 -6.25
C LEU A 3 -12.95 -20.87 -5.86
N SER A 4 -12.36 -21.53 -4.86
CA SER A 4 -12.71 -22.87 -4.39
C SER A 4 -12.20 -23.06 -2.95
N TYR A 5 -12.05 -24.29 -2.47
CA TYR A 5 -11.46 -24.61 -1.16
C TYR A 5 -10.40 -25.70 -1.29
N HIS A 6 -9.45 -25.74 -0.35
CA HIS A 6 -8.27 -26.61 -0.42
C HIS A 6 -8.64 -28.08 -0.63
N GLN A 7 -9.59 -28.61 0.15
CA GLN A 7 -10.00 -30.01 0.05
C GLN A 7 -10.50 -30.38 -1.37
N ARG A 8 -11.24 -29.50 -2.05
CA ARG A 8 -11.68 -29.74 -3.43
C ARG A 8 -10.52 -29.82 -4.42
N LEU A 9 -9.44 -29.07 -4.19
CA LEU A 9 -8.24 -29.18 -5.03
C LEU A 9 -7.53 -30.51 -4.81
N THR A 10 -7.45 -30.96 -3.55
CA THR A 10 -6.89 -32.28 -3.18
C THR A 10 -7.69 -33.43 -3.77
N GLU A 11 -9.01 -33.32 -3.81
CA GLU A 11 -9.89 -34.38 -4.31
C GLU A 11 -9.91 -34.47 -5.85
N PHE A 12 -9.80 -33.34 -6.56
CA PHE A 12 -9.90 -33.30 -8.02
C PHE A 12 -8.56 -33.50 -8.75
N LEU A 13 -7.43 -33.14 -8.13
CA LEU A 13 -6.12 -33.23 -8.78
C LEU A 13 -5.52 -34.65 -8.63
N PRO A 14 -4.87 -35.20 -9.68
CA PRO A 14 -4.15 -36.46 -9.57
C PRO A 14 -3.01 -36.39 -8.54
N ALA A 15 -2.65 -37.51 -7.91
CA ALA A 15 -1.59 -37.58 -6.89
C ALA A 15 -0.23 -37.02 -7.36
N ALA A 16 0.07 -37.12 -8.67
CA ALA A 16 1.28 -36.53 -9.25
C ALA A 16 1.36 -34.99 -9.08
N PHE A 17 0.23 -34.31 -8.91
CA PHE A 17 0.14 -32.86 -8.73
C PHE A 17 0.08 -32.44 -7.25
N GLU A 18 0.20 -33.36 -6.30
CA GLU A 18 0.08 -33.06 -4.86
C GLU A 18 1.02 -31.93 -4.42
N LYS A 19 2.26 -31.93 -4.90
CA LYS A 19 3.26 -30.89 -4.60
C LYS A 19 2.93 -29.51 -5.20
N MET A 20 2.02 -29.44 -6.17
CA MET A 20 1.56 -28.18 -6.78
C MET A 20 0.30 -27.62 -6.08
N ILE A 21 -0.30 -28.39 -5.17
CA ILE A 21 -1.44 -27.90 -4.38
C ILE A 21 -0.92 -26.82 -3.43
N PRO A 22 -1.51 -25.61 -3.44
CA PRO A 22 -1.09 -24.57 -2.51
C PRO A 22 -1.36 -25.00 -1.07
N GLN A 23 -0.50 -24.58 -0.15
CA GLN A 23 -0.67 -24.87 1.27
C GLN A 23 -2.04 -24.40 1.79
N LYS A 24 -2.53 -25.07 2.83
CA LYS A 24 -3.81 -24.73 3.45
C LYS A 24 -3.75 -23.31 4.05
N PRO A 25 -4.70 -22.42 3.71
CA PRO A 25 -4.72 -21.07 4.24
C PRO A 25 -5.17 -21.10 5.70
N ILE A 26 -4.20 -21.10 6.61
CA ILE A 26 -4.41 -21.04 8.06
C ILE A 26 -3.68 -19.83 8.62
N ILE A 27 -4.18 -19.34 9.76
CA ILE A 27 -3.48 -18.31 10.52
C ILE A 27 -2.27 -18.91 11.23
N SER A 28 -1.16 -18.20 11.23
CA SER A 28 0.04 -18.53 12.01
C SER A 28 0.00 -17.72 13.31
N TYR A 29 -0.31 -18.38 14.43
CA TYR A 29 -0.43 -17.73 15.73
C TYR A 29 0.32 -18.55 16.79
N ASP A 30 1.51 -18.07 17.11
CA ASP A 30 2.50 -18.61 18.05
C ASP A 30 2.21 -18.25 19.52
N LEU A 31 1.50 -17.17 19.79
CA LEU A 31 1.16 -16.71 21.15
C LEU A 31 0.27 -17.68 21.96
N ASN A 32 -0.22 -18.77 21.34
CA ASN A 32 -0.89 -19.86 22.06
C ASN A 32 0.10 -20.80 22.76
N ASP A 33 1.39 -20.76 22.40
CA ASP A 33 2.42 -21.60 23.00
C ASP A 33 2.68 -21.18 24.45
N ASP A 34 2.57 -22.14 25.38
CA ASP A 34 2.71 -21.92 26.81
C ASP A 34 4.10 -21.37 27.19
N GLU A 35 5.13 -21.63 26.37
CA GLU A 35 6.50 -21.15 26.57
C GLU A 35 6.77 -19.77 25.92
N HIS A 36 5.80 -19.19 25.21
CA HIS A 36 6.00 -17.92 24.52
C HIS A 36 6.17 -16.77 25.53
N PRO A 37 7.25 -15.96 25.46
CA PRO A 37 7.54 -14.91 26.44
C PRO A 37 6.42 -13.87 26.56
N ASP A 38 5.70 -13.65 25.47
CA ASP A 38 4.66 -12.61 25.37
C ASP A 38 3.22 -13.12 25.63
N ARG A 39 3.07 -14.39 26.02
CA ARG A 39 1.77 -15.02 26.21
C ARG A 39 0.92 -14.33 27.26
N ASP A 40 1.51 -13.92 28.38
CA ASP A 40 0.78 -13.27 29.48
C ASP A 40 0.11 -11.98 29.00
N PHE A 41 0.82 -11.17 28.21
CA PHE A 41 0.28 -9.96 27.63
C PHE A 41 -0.78 -10.26 26.56
N ALA A 42 -0.57 -11.30 25.74
CA ALA A 42 -1.58 -11.76 24.78
C ALA A 42 -2.89 -12.18 25.47
N ILE A 43 -2.82 -12.87 26.62
CA ILE A 43 -4.00 -13.27 27.40
C ILE A 43 -4.75 -12.03 27.94
N VAL A 44 -4.02 -11.03 28.44
CA VAL A 44 -4.61 -9.76 28.90
C VAL A 44 -5.35 -9.07 27.74
N LEU A 45 -4.74 -9.00 26.57
CA LEU A 45 -5.35 -8.45 25.36
C LEU A 45 -6.56 -9.26 24.89
N GLU A 46 -6.48 -10.58 24.91
CA GLU A 46 -7.60 -11.45 24.55
C GLU A 46 -8.82 -11.21 25.46
N LYS A 47 -8.58 -11.07 26.76
CA LYS A 47 -9.64 -10.75 27.72
C LYS A 47 -10.25 -9.38 27.42
N ALA A 48 -9.41 -8.36 27.21
CA ALA A 48 -9.85 -7.01 26.87
C ALA A 48 -10.71 -6.96 25.58
N PHE A 49 -10.32 -7.71 24.54
CA PHE A 49 -11.10 -7.82 23.31
C PHE A 49 -12.45 -8.52 23.51
N ARG A 50 -12.48 -9.61 24.31
CA ARG A 50 -13.72 -10.36 24.61
C ARG A 50 -14.68 -9.52 25.45
N GLU A 51 -14.16 -8.77 26.42
CA GLU A 51 -14.91 -7.82 27.25
C GLU A 51 -15.33 -6.57 26.48
N LYS A 52 -14.86 -6.40 25.24
CA LYS A 52 -15.26 -5.30 24.37
C LYS A 52 -15.01 -3.95 25.03
N ILE A 53 -13.83 -3.76 25.63
CA ILE A 53 -13.44 -2.47 26.19
C ILE A 53 -13.41 -1.37 25.12
N SER A 54 -13.49 -0.11 25.56
CA SER A 54 -13.45 1.08 24.70
C SER A 54 -12.07 1.27 24.05
N ALA A 55 -12.00 2.12 23.02
CA ALA A 55 -10.74 2.48 22.38
C ALA A 55 -9.77 3.16 23.38
N ASP A 56 -10.29 4.05 24.23
CA ASP A 56 -9.51 4.74 25.27
C ASP A 56 -8.98 3.75 26.31
N GLY A 57 -9.82 2.82 26.78
CA GLY A 57 -9.38 1.78 27.70
C GLY A 57 -8.31 0.87 27.10
N MET A 58 -8.35 0.65 25.78
CA MET A 58 -7.31 -0.10 25.09
C MET A 58 -6.02 0.72 24.94
N ILE A 59 -6.11 2.02 24.66
CA ILE A 59 -4.95 2.93 24.63
C ILE A 59 -4.25 2.93 26.00
N ASP A 60 -5.04 3.06 27.07
CA ASP A 60 -4.55 3.02 28.44
C ASP A 60 -3.88 1.68 28.75
N LEU A 61 -4.48 0.55 28.35
CA LEU A 61 -3.88 -0.77 28.53
C LEU A 61 -2.51 -0.88 27.84
N LEU A 62 -2.38 -0.37 26.62
CA LEU A 62 -1.12 -0.41 25.87
C LEU A 62 -0.05 0.52 26.48
N ARG A 63 -0.45 1.67 27.05
CA ARG A 63 0.45 2.62 27.72
C ARG A 63 0.87 2.16 29.12
N ASN A 64 -0.07 1.67 29.93
CA ASN A 64 0.08 1.47 31.38
C ASN A 64 0.76 0.17 31.81
N GLN A 65 1.01 -0.77 30.90
CA GLN A 65 1.79 -1.99 31.19
C GLN A 65 3.31 -1.70 31.32
N SER A 66 3.68 -0.64 32.04
CA SER A 66 5.05 -0.16 32.26
C SER A 66 5.92 -1.07 33.14
N GLU A 67 5.35 -2.11 33.76
CA GLU A 67 6.12 -3.09 34.55
C GLU A 67 7.01 -3.99 33.69
N ASN A 68 6.57 -4.29 32.46
CA ASN A 68 7.42 -4.88 31.45
C ASN A 68 8.07 -3.72 30.67
N GLN A 69 9.40 -3.61 30.66
CA GLN A 69 10.20 -2.70 29.81
C GLN A 69 10.03 -2.96 28.29
N MET A 70 8.93 -3.59 27.90
CA MET A 70 8.55 -3.95 26.55
C MET A 70 8.22 -2.69 25.77
N ASP A 71 8.91 -2.52 24.64
CA ASP A 71 8.73 -1.41 23.72
C ASP A 71 7.29 -1.27 23.22
N ILE A 72 6.83 -0.04 23.01
CA ILE A 72 5.44 0.24 22.62
C ILE A 72 5.10 -0.34 21.24
N ASN A 73 6.04 -0.37 20.30
CA ASN A 73 5.82 -0.95 18.97
C ASN A 73 5.64 -2.47 19.07
N PHE A 74 6.35 -3.10 20.00
CA PHE A 74 6.21 -4.52 20.28
C PHE A 74 4.85 -4.85 20.92
N ARG A 75 4.40 -4.06 21.90
CA ARG A 75 3.04 -4.20 22.46
C ARG A 75 1.97 -4.04 21.39
N LEU A 76 2.13 -3.08 20.49
CA LEU A 76 1.23 -2.86 19.38
C LEU A 76 1.22 -4.04 18.40
N SER A 77 2.38 -4.67 18.16
CA SER A 77 2.48 -5.88 17.33
C SER A 77 1.69 -7.02 17.94
N ILE A 78 1.84 -7.27 19.25
CA ILE A 78 1.06 -8.29 19.96
C ILE A 78 -0.43 -7.95 19.91
N PHE A 79 -0.81 -6.71 20.22
CA PHE A 79 -2.19 -6.22 20.09
C PHE A 79 -2.79 -6.55 18.71
N PHE A 80 -2.05 -6.23 17.65
CA PHE A 80 -2.51 -6.44 16.28
C PHE A 80 -2.61 -7.93 15.94
N LYS A 81 -1.63 -8.75 16.36
CA LYS A 81 -1.63 -10.21 16.19
C LYS A 81 -2.81 -10.87 16.90
N VAL A 82 -3.09 -10.49 18.15
CA VAL A 82 -4.27 -10.96 18.91
C VAL A 82 -5.57 -10.53 18.24
N LEU A 83 -5.68 -9.27 17.79
CA LEU A 83 -6.84 -8.74 17.08
C LEU A 83 -7.17 -9.59 15.84
N LEU A 84 -6.16 -9.85 15.00
CA LEU A 84 -6.27 -10.67 13.79
C LEU A 84 -6.67 -12.11 14.11
N TYR A 85 -6.10 -12.68 15.16
CA TYR A 85 -6.40 -14.04 15.60
C TYR A 85 -7.84 -14.20 16.06
N LEU A 86 -8.36 -13.29 16.89
CA LEU A 86 -9.75 -13.31 17.33
C LEU A 86 -10.72 -13.09 16.16
N ALA A 87 -10.29 -12.35 15.15
CA ALA A 87 -11.09 -12.05 13.95
C ALA A 87 -10.91 -13.04 12.78
N ARG A 88 -10.15 -14.14 12.95
CA ARG A 88 -9.73 -15.07 11.88
C ARG A 88 -10.83 -15.76 11.08
N LYS A 89 -12.09 -15.71 11.53
CA LYS A 89 -13.20 -16.47 10.94
C LYS A 89 -13.51 -16.06 9.50
N THR A 90 -13.58 -14.76 9.21
CA THR A 90 -13.86 -14.25 7.86
C THR A 90 -13.21 -12.87 7.65
N PHE A 91 -13.17 -12.41 6.40
CA PHE A 91 -12.76 -11.03 6.08
C PHE A 91 -13.60 -9.99 6.83
N SER A 92 -14.93 -10.18 6.90
CA SER A 92 -15.82 -9.24 7.58
C SER A 92 -15.55 -9.14 9.07
N HIS A 93 -15.20 -10.24 9.75
CA HIS A 93 -14.83 -10.18 11.17
C HIS A 93 -13.58 -9.32 11.38
N ASN A 94 -12.57 -9.44 10.52
CA ASN A 94 -11.38 -8.59 10.56
C ASN A 94 -11.75 -7.12 10.32
N PHE A 95 -12.64 -6.82 9.36
CA PHE A 95 -13.04 -5.43 9.10
C PHE A 95 -13.79 -4.79 10.27
N VAL A 96 -14.66 -5.56 10.93
CA VAL A 96 -15.36 -5.10 12.13
C VAL A 96 -14.36 -4.84 13.26
N ALA A 97 -13.41 -5.75 13.46
CA ALA A 97 -12.36 -5.62 14.47
C ALA A 97 -11.48 -4.37 14.23
N LEU A 98 -11.00 -4.18 13.00
CA LEU A 98 -10.21 -3.01 12.61
C LEU A 98 -10.98 -1.70 12.77
N THR A 99 -12.25 -1.66 12.34
CA THR A 99 -13.08 -0.45 12.46
C THR A 99 -13.32 -0.10 13.93
N ARG A 100 -13.60 -1.10 14.76
CA ARG A 100 -13.86 -0.92 16.20
C ARG A 100 -12.67 -0.32 16.93
N TYR A 101 -11.45 -0.76 16.61
CA TYR A 101 -10.22 -0.29 17.23
C TYR A 101 -9.44 0.70 16.35
N TYR A 102 -10.13 1.36 15.41
CA TYR A 102 -9.50 2.33 14.51
C TYR A 102 -8.81 3.45 15.28
N SER A 103 -9.48 4.05 16.27
CA SER A 103 -8.89 5.14 17.06
C SER A 103 -7.63 4.70 17.81
N THR A 104 -7.64 3.52 18.42
CA THR A 104 -6.45 2.93 19.07
C THR A 104 -5.32 2.72 18.06
N LEU A 105 -5.62 2.11 16.91
CA LEU A 105 -4.64 1.89 15.85
C LEU A 105 -4.10 3.22 15.31
N LYS A 106 -4.94 4.23 15.12
CA LYS A 106 -4.55 5.54 14.59
C LYS A 106 -3.67 6.31 15.57
N GLU A 107 -3.95 6.23 16.87
CA GLU A 107 -3.15 6.83 17.94
C GLU A 107 -1.71 6.32 17.93
N PHE A 108 -1.52 4.99 17.83
CA PHE A 108 -0.18 4.41 17.85
C PHE A 108 0.49 4.39 16.47
N ILE A 109 -0.22 4.21 15.37
CA ILE A 109 0.41 4.11 14.05
C ILE A 109 0.63 5.50 13.42
N GLY A 110 -0.23 6.47 13.74
CA GLY A 110 -0.38 7.73 13.00
C GLY A 110 0.93 8.43 12.63
N GLY A 111 1.22 8.47 11.32
CA GLY A 111 2.35 9.22 10.75
C GLY A 111 3.74 8.63 10.99
N ARG A 112 3.85 7.45 11.62
CA ARG A 112 5.12 6.82 11.97
C ARG A 112 5.43 5.63 11.05
N GLU A 113 6.34 5.81 10.10
CA GLU A 113 6.68 4.81 9.08
C GLU A 113 7.22 3.50 9.69
N ASP A 114 8.06 3.58 10.72
CA ASP A 114 8.62 2.43 11.44
C ASP A 114 7.51 1.54 12.04
N VAL A 115 6.47 2.17 12.59
CA VAL A 115 5.32 1.47 13.16
C VAL A 115 4.43 0.88 12.06
N GLN A 116 4.23 1.60 10.96
CA GLN A 116 3.50 1.07 9.80
C GLN A 116 4.17 -0.19 9.24
N LEU A 117 5.50 -0.19 9.09
CA LEU A 117 6.29 -1.36 8.68
C LEU A 117 6.14 -2.50 9.69
N THR A 118 6.19 -2.20 10.98
CA THR A 118 5.99 -3.20 12.05
C THR A 118 4.62 -3.86 11.97
N ILE A 119 3.56 -3.10 11.69
CA ILE A 119 2.20 -3.62 11.48
C ILE A 119 2.11 -4.51 10.23
N LEU A 120 2.75 -4.10 9.12
CA LEU A 120 2.79 -4.89 7.88
C LEU A 120 3.55 -6.21 8.08
N ARG A 121 4.66 -6.20 8.82
CA ARG A 121 5.41 -7.39 9.23
C ARG A 121 4.57 -8.32 10.07
N THR A 122 3.96 -7.78 11.13
CA THR A 122 3.06 -8.54 12.00
C THR A 122 1.90 -9.16 11.20
N LEU A 123 1.33 -8.42 10.25
CA LEU A 123 0.30 -8.90 9.35
C LEU A 123 0.78 -10.11 8.53
N TYR A 124 1.96 -9.99 7.92
CA TYR A 124 2.57 -11.05 7.13
C TYR A 124 2.85 -12.28 7.97
N GLU A 125 3.52 -12.13 9.11
CA GLU A 125 3.83 -13.25 10.01
C GLU A 125 2.56 -14.01 10.43
N THR A 126 1.49 -13.28 10.69
CA THR A 126 0.19 -13.84 11.12
C THR A 126 -0.53 -14.56 9.98
N TRP A 127 -0.41 -14.07 8.74
CA TRP A 127 -1.18 -14.58 7.59
C TRP A 127 -0.32 -15.08 6.41
N LYS A 128 0.95 -15.41 6.62
CA LYS A 128 1.91 -15.82 5.56
C LYS A 128 1.43 -16.97 4.70
N LEU A 129 0.59 -17.85 5.25
CA LEU A 129 0.01 -19.00 4.55
C LEU A 129 -1.28 -18.65 3.76
N HIS A 130 -1.76 -17.41 3.86
CA HIS A 130 -3.00 -16.94 3.26
C HIS A 130 -2.82 -15.60 2.53
N GLY A 131 -2.11 -15.60 1.40
CA GLY A 131 -1.85 -14.39 0.60
C GLY A 131 -3.09 -13.55 0.23
N GLN A 132 -4.25 -14.17 0.00
CA GLN A 132 -5.51 -13.44 -0.23
C GLN A 132 -5.96 -12.62 0.99
N MET A 133 -5.81 -13.15 2.20
CA MET A 133 -6.11 -12.41 3.44
C MET A 133 -5.17 -11.21 3.58
N ILE A 134 -3.88 -11.39 3.30
CA ILE A 134 -2.90 -10.29 3.32
C ILE A 134 -3.32 -9.18 2.35
N ILE A 135 -3.62 -9.52 1.08
CA ILE A 135 -4.09 -8.56 0.08
C ILE A 135 -5.29 -7.76 0.60
N VAL A 136 -6.30 -8.46 1.13
CA VAL A 136 -7.54 -7.85 1.61
C VAL A 136 -7.30 -6.92 2.81
N LEU A 137 -6.45 -7.34 3.75
CA LEU A 137 -6.13 -6.56 4.94
C LEU A 137 -5.25 -5.35 4.62
N VAL A 138 -4.21 -5.47 3.79
CA VAL A 138 -3.42 -4.32 3.32
C VAL A 138 -4.30 -3.31 2.58
N THR A 139 -5.20 -3.77 1.72
CA THR A 139 -6.18 -2.90 1.04
C THR A 139 -7.05 -2.14 2.05
N LYS A 140 -7.48 -2.81 3.13
CA LYS A 140 -8.29 -2.20 4.18
C LYS A 140 -7.50 -1.18 5.00
N LEU A 141 -6.24 -1.47 5.33
CA LEU A 141 -5.35 -0.56 6.07
C LEU A 141 -5.07 0.73 5.27
N LEU A 142 -4.80 0.61 3.96
CA LEU A 142 -4.66 1.76 3.05
C LEU A 142 -5.93 2.62 3.01
N LYS A 143 -7.10 2.00 2.83
CA LYS A 143 -8.40 2.71 2.81
C LYS A 143 -8.77 3.36 4.13
N MET A 144 -8.21 2.89 5.24
CA MET A 144 -8.41 3.47 6.57
C MET A 144 -7.32 4.51 6.91
N SER A 145 -6.37 4.78 6.00
CA SER A 145 -5.23 5.66 6.25
C SER A 145 -4.48 5.30 7.54
N LEU A 146 -4.40 4.00 7.82
CA LEU A 146 -3.57 3.43 8.88
C LEU A 146 -2.16 3.14 8.38
N VAL A 147 -2.03 2.82 7.09
CA VAL A 147 -0.75 2.60 6.42
C VAL A 147 -0.77 3.39 5.11
N ASP A 148 0.36 3.99 4.78
CA ASP A 148 0.57 4.76 3.56
C ASP A 148 1.12 3.89 2.43
N ALA A 149 0.88 4.29 1.18
CA ALA A 149 1.33 3.53 0.02
C ALA A 149 2.86 3.37 -0.03
N SER A 150 3.61 4.39 0.42
CA SER A 150 5.07 4.35 0.54
C SER A 150 5.53 3.27 1.52
N ALA A 151 4.92 3.18 2.70
CA ALA A 151 5.25 2.14 3.68
C ALA A 151 4.95 0.73 3.15
N VAL A 152 3.85 0.56 2.41
CA VAL A 152 3.56 -0.73 1.73
C VAL A 152 4.65 -1.07 0.71
N VAL A 153 5.07 -0.11 -0.12
CA VAL A 153 6.14 -0.33 -1.09
C VAL A 153 7.46 -0.65 -0.38
N ALA A 154 7.83 0.10 0.65
CA ALA A 154 9.03 -0.14 1.44
C ALA A 154 9.04 -1.55 2.06
N TRP A 155 7.90 -2.00 2.61
CA TRP A 155 7.75 -3.37 3.10
C TRP A 155 7.88 -4.42 1.99
N LEU A 156 7.19 -4.26 0.86
CA LEU A 156 7.22 -5.25 -0.23
C LEU A 156 8.63 -5.47 -0.80
N PHE A 157 9.49 -4.46 -0.79
CA PHE A 157 10.88 -4.55 -1.27
C PHE A 157 11.92 -4.79 -0.19
N SER A 158 11.50 -5.04 1.05
CA SER A 158 12.41 -5.38 2.13
C SER A 158 12.98 -6.79 1.98
N ASP A 159 14.10 -7.06 2.65
CA ASP A 159 14.79 -8.36 2.53
C ASP A 159 13.94 -9.54 2.96
N GLU A 160 13.04 -9.36 3.93
CA GLU A 160 12.12 -10.40 4.41
C GLU A 160 11.11 -10.84 3.34
N MET A 161 10.80 -9.95 2.39
CA MET A 161 9.83 -10.18 1.33
C MET A 161 10.46 -10.71 0.03
N LYS A 162 11.79 -10.63 -0.13
CA LYS A 162 12.52 -11.14 -1.32
C LYS A 162 12.14 -12.60 -1.68
N PRO A 163 11.99 -13.55 -0.73
CA PRO A 163 11.58 -14.93 -1.05
C PRO A 163 10.18 -15.04 -1.67
N GLU A 164 9.33 -14.04 -1.50
CA GLU A 164 7.96 -14.02 -2.00
C GLU A 164 7.85 -13.39 -3.41
N PHE A 165 8.95 -12.89 -4.00
CA PHE A 165 8.90 -12.14 -5.26
C PHE A 165 8.39 -12.96 -6.45
N GLU A 166 8.51 -14.28 -6.42
CA GLU A 166 7.94 -15.15 -7.46
C GLU A 166 6.42 -15.36 -7.28
N ARG A 167 5.84 -14.91 -6.16
CA ARG A 167 4.41 -15.04 -5.89
C ARG A 167 3.64 -13.85 -6.43
N LEU A 168 2.55 -14.16 -7.14
CA LEU A 168 1.60 -13.19 -7.71
C LEU A 168 1.06 -12.17 -6.69
N TRP A 169 0.84 -12.59 -5.44
CA TRP A 169 0.16 -11.77 -4.44
C TRP A 169 0.96 -10.53 -4.04
N ILE A 170 2.30 -10.58 -4.06
CA ILE A 170 3.18 -9.41 -3.81
C ILE A 170 2.89 -8.30 -4.81
N TRP A 171 2.83 -8.67 -6.09
CA TRP A 171 2.60 -7.73 -7.18
C TRP A 171 1.16 -7.24 -7.24
N GLU A 172 0.20 -8.03 -6.76
CA GLU A 172 -1.18 -7.57 -6.56
C GLU A 172 -1.23 -6.44 -5.50
N ILE A 173 -0.51 -6.60 -4.38
CA ILE A 173 -0.43 -5.56 -3.34
C ILE A 173 0.28 -4.31 -3.86
N LEU A 174 1.39 -4.45 -4.58
CA LEU A 174 2.08 -3.31 -5.20
C LEU A 174 1.12 -2.52 -6.12
N ASN A 175 0.37 -3.24 -6.97
CA ASN A 175 -0.63 -2.64 -7.84
C ASN A 175 -1.75 -1.94 -7.08
N ILE A 176 -2.17 -2.49 -5.93
CA ILE A 176 -3.19 -1.89 -5.07
C ILE A 176 -2.66 -0.60 -4.42
N ALA A 177 -1.42 -0.60 -3.93
CA ALA A 177 -0.80 0.58 -3.32
C ALA A 177 -0.64 1.71 -4.34
N LEU A 178 -0.15 1.39 -5.54
CA LEU A 178 -0.02 2.36 -6.64
C LEU A 178 -1.39 2.88 -7.12
N GLU A 179 -2.37 2.00 -7.32
CA GLU A 179 -3.74 2.40 -7.72
C GLU A 179 -4.47 3.19 -6.64
N HIS A 180 -4.12 3.00 -5.36
CA HIS A 180 -4.68 3.78 -4.26
C HIS A 180 -4.36 5.27 -4.44
N VAL A 181 -3.09 5.60 -4.73
CA VAL A 181 -2.64 6.98 -4.95
C VAL A 181 -3.03 7.49 -6.33
N SER A 182 -2.73 6.75 -7.40
CA SER A 182 -3.06 7.19 -8.77
C SER A 182 -4.56 7.34 -8.98
N GLY A 183 -5.37 6.49 -8.34
CA GLY A 183 -6.81 6.58 -8.34
C GLY A 183 -7.32 7.85 -7.63
N HIS A 184 -6.67 8.29 -6.55
CA HIS A 184 -6.98 9.57 -5.90
C HIS A 184 -6.63 10.75 -6.79
N VAL A 185 -5.45 10.75 -7.40
CA VAL A 185 -5.04 11.79 -8.36
C VAL A 185 -6.03 11.89 -9.52
N ARG A 186 -6.40 10.76 -10.12
CA ARG A 186 -7.36 10.71 -11.25
C ARG A 186 -8.74 11.24 -10.85
N ARG A 187 -9.25 10.86 -9.68
CA ARG A 187 -10.55 11.35 -9.18
C ARG A 187 -10.52 12.85 -8.91
N ASN A 188 -9.45 13.36 -8.30
CA ASN A 188 -9.29 14.79 -8.03
C ASN A 188 -9.16 15.61 -9.31
N ARG A 189 -8.35 15.15 -10.28
CA ARG A 189 -8.23 15.76 -11.61
C ARG A 189 -9.59 15.92 -12.28
N GLN A 190 -10.37 14.83 -12.33
CA GLN A 190 -11.71 14.85 -12.91
C GLN A 190 -12.69 15.76 -12.15
N ALA A 191 -12.55 15.89 -10.83
CA ALA A 191 -13.38 16.79 -10.03
C ALA A 191 -13.06 18.26 -10.33
N ILE A 192 -11.78 18.61 -10.47
CA ILE A 192 -11.32 19.96 -10.83
C ILE A 192 -11.78 20.32 -12.25
N GLU A 193 -11.58 19.44 -13.23
CA GLU A 193 -12.03 19.66 -14.62
C GLU A 193 -13.55 19.91 -14.69
N LYS A 194 -14.35 19.09 -13.97
CA LYS A 194 -15.81 19.28 -13.91
C LYS A 194 -16.22 20.58 -13.21
N ALA A 195 -15.45 21.04 -12.22
CA ALA A 195 -15.72 22.31 -11.55
C ALA A 195 -15.44 23.50 -12.47
N LYS A 196 -14.35 23.44 -13.27
CA LYS A 196 -14.00 24.47 -14.26
C LYS A 196 -15.07 24.59 -15.35
N LEU A 197 -15.50 23.48 -15.95
CA LEU A 197 -16.56 23.48 -16.96
C LEU A 197 -17.88 24.07 -16.43
N LYS A 198 -18.26 23.74 -15.19
CA LYS A 198 -19.48 24.31 -14.57
C LYS A 198 -19.36 25.82 -14.30
N LYS A 199 -18.16 26.33 -14.08
CA LYS A 199 -17.92 27.76 -13.90
C LYS A 199 -18.03 28.48 -15.24
N GLU A 200 -17.40 27.95 -16.27
CA GLU A 200 -17.50 28.47 -17.65
C GLU A 200 -18.96 28.46 -18.15
N GLU A 201 -19.74 27.41 -17.88
CA GLU A 201 -21.17 27.35 -18.24
C GLU A 201 -22.03 28.38 -17.50
N LYS A 202 -21.67 28.75 -16.26
CA LYS A 202 -22.36 29.80 -15.52
C LYS A 202 -22.03 31.18 -16.06
N GLU A 203 -20.75 31.46 -16.27
CA GLU A 203 -20.28 32.72 -16.85
C GLU A 203 -20.90 32.99 -18.23
N LEU A 204 -21.01 31.96 -19.09
CA LEU A 204 -21.67 32.06 -20.40
C LEU A 204 -23.19 32.24 -20.34
N ASN A 205 -23.85 31.87 -19.24
CA ASN A 205 -25.28 32.10 -19.05
C ASN A 205 -25.53 33.48 -18.42
N ASP A 206 -24.69 33.91 -17.49
CA ASP A 206 -24.76 35.24 -16.87
C ASP A 206 -24.48 36.34 -17.92
N GLU A 207 -23.55 36.12 -18.87
CA GLU A 207 -23.29 37.03 -20.01
C GLU A 207 -24.49 37.17 -20.98
N LYS A 208 -25.44 36.24 -20.98
CA LYS A 208 -26.64 36.30 -21.84
C LYS A 208 -27.81 37.05 -21.19
N ASP A 209 -27.79 37.20 -19.87
CA ASP A 209 -28.83 37.91 -19.10
C ASP A 209 -28.46 39.38 -18.83
N ASP A 210 -27.27 39.86 -19.24
CA ASP A 210 -26.77 41.23 -19.02
C ASP A 210 -27.32 42.30 -20.00
N PHE A 211 -28.55 42.13 -20.50
CA PHE A 211 -29.23 43.17 -21.30
C PHE A 211 -30.18 44.06 -20.47
N ASP A 212 -30.19 43.94 -19.14
CA ASP A 212 -31.04 44.79 -18.27
C ASP A 212 -30.36 45.18 -16.93
N MET A 213 -29.74 46.37 -16.98
CA MET A 213 -29.63 47.40 -15.92
C MET A 213 -28.78 47.21 -14.64
N GLU A 214 -27.89 48.21 -14.53
CA GLU A 214 -27.48 49.00 -13.37
C GLU A 214 -26.48 48.44 -12.33
N THR A 215 -25.33 49.11 -12.36
CA THR A 215 -24.27 49.23 -11.37
C THR A 215 -24.73 49.15 -9.92
N ASN A 216 -24.22 48.17 -9.18
CA ASN A 216 -24.05 48.25 -7.73
C ASN A 216 -22.62 47.86 -7.36
N GLU A 217 -21.85 48.88 -6.99
CA GLU A 217 -20.57 48.75 -6.28
C GLU A 217 -20.86 48.40 -4.82
N HIS A 218 -20.36 47.23 -4.36
CA HIS A 218 -19.90 46.87 -3.01
C HIS A 218 -20.21 45.39 -2.72
N ASP A 219 -19.17 44.55 -2.63
CA ASP A 219 -18.61 44.10 -1.35
C ASP A 219 -17.38 43.22 -1.63
N ASP A 220 -16.20 43.63 -1.17
CA ASP A 220 -14.93 42.89 -1.24
C ASP A 220 -14.95 41.75 -0.18
N MET A 221 -15.89 40.83 -0.33
CA MET A 221 -15.96 39.60 0.46
C MET A 221 -15.42 38.46 -0.39
N ALA A 222 -14.23 37.95 -0.04
CA ALA A 222 -13.56 36.86 -0.71
C ALA A 222 -14.53 35.72 -1.08
N ASP A 223 -14.67 35.47 -2.39
CA ASP A 223 -15.57 34.46 -2.95
C ASP A 223 -15.31 33.08 -2.30
N PRO A 224 -16.25 32.51 -1.52
CA PRO A 224 -16.11 31.19 -0.90
C PRO A 224 -15.79 30.09 -1.93
N ASN A 225 -16.22 30.28 -3.18
CA ASN A 225 -15.99 29.35 -4.28
C ASN A 225 -14.52 29.39 -4.78
N ALA A 226 -13.85 30.54 -4.66
CA ALA A 226 -12.43 30.68 -4.97
C ALA A 226 -11.55 29.98 -3.93
N MET A 227 -11.90 30.06 -2.64
CA MET A 227 -11.20 29.36 -1.56
C MET A 227 -11.33 27.83 -1.69
N GLU A 228 -12.53 27.32 -2.01
CA GLU A 228 -12.75 25.88 -2.22
C GLU A 228 -11.99 25.36 -3.45
N SER A 229 -11.93 26.14 -4.54
CA SER A 229 -11.14 25.80 -5.73
C SER A 229 -9.65 25.75 -5.41
N PHE A 230 -9.14 26.72 -4.65
CA PHE A 230 -7.74 26.77 -4.24
C PHE A 230 -7.34 25.56 -3.37
N VAL A 231 -8.18 25.18 -2.40
CA VAL A 231 -7.95 23.99 -1.56
C VAL A 231 -7.88 22.72 -2.40
N LYS A 232 -8.80 22.53 -3.35
CA LYS A 232 -8.81 21.36 -4.25
C LYS A 232 -7.59 21.32 -5.17
N GLU A 233 -7.15 22.47 -5.68
CA GLU A 233 -5.93 22.56 -6.50
C GLU A 233 -4.67 22.26 -5.67
N SER A 234 -4.61 22.73 -4.43
CA SER A 234 -3.52 22.40 -3.49
C SER A 234 -3.50 20.90 -3.16
N GLU A 235 -4.65 20.31 -2.80
CA GLU A 235 -4.76 18.88 -2.52
C GLU A 235 -4.37 18.02 -3.74
N PHE A 236 -4.74 18.46 -4.95
CA PHE A 236 -4.31 17.80 -6.17
C PHE A 236 -2.80 17.87 -6.36
N ALA A 237 -2.18 19.03 -6.13
CA ALA A 237 -0.73 19.19 -6.23
C ALA A 237 0.01 18.27 -5.25
N ASP A 238 -0.44 18.22 -3.99
CA ASP A 238 0.15 17.34 -2.96
C ASP A 238 0.02 15.86 -3.34
N LEU A 239 -1.15 15.44 -3.84
CA LEU A 239 -1.38 14.06 -4.29
C LEU A 239 -0.58 13.71 -5.55
N HIS A 240 -0.41 14.67 -6.48
CA HIS A 240 0.36 14.47 -7.71
C HIS A 240 1.85 14.36 -7.39
N GLU A 241 2.36 15.17 -6.47
CA GLU A 241 3.72 15.06 -5.94
C GLU A 241 3.93 13.74 -5.19
N CYS A 242 2.96 13.32 -4.37
CA CYS A 242 2.98 12.02 -3.71
C CYS A 242 3.04 10.86 -4.72
N LEU A 243 2.27 10.93 -5.81
CA LEU A 243 2.30 9.92 -6.87
C LEU A 243 3.66 9.88 -7.57
N LYS A 244 4.22 11.05 -7.90
CA LYS A 244 5.55 11.17 -8.51
C LYS A 244 6.61 10.48 -7.64
N ASN A 245 6.65 10.84 -6.36
CA ASN A 245 7.65 10.30 -5.43
C ASN A 245 7.46 8.79 -5.21
N LEU A 246 6.21 8.31 -5.14
CA LEU A 246 5.92 6.88 -5.02
C LEU A 246 6.36 6.09 -6.26
N LEU A 247 6.09 6.60 -7.47
CA LEU A 247 6.51 5.93 -8.70
C LEU A 247 8.04 5.92 -8.84
N LEU A 248 8.70 7.04 -8.52
CA LEU A 248 10.17 7.12 -8.50
C LEU A 248 10.78 6.12 -7.51
N ASP A 249 10.25 6.05 -6.29
CA ASP A 249 10.70 5.09 -5.27
C ASP A 249 10.53 3.63 -5.73
N VAL A 250 9.37 3.29 -6.31
CA VAL A 250 9.13 1.94 -6.84
C VAL A 250 10.12 1.59 -7.95
N LEU A 251 10.34 2.49 -8.91
CA LEU A 251 11.29 2.26 -10.00
C LEU A 251 12.74 2.18 -9.49
N HIS A 252 13.08 2.98 -8.48
CA HIS A 252 14.38 2.90 -7.80
C HIS A 252 14.58 1.56 -7.10
N LYS A 253 13.60 1.10 -6.31
CA LYS A 253 13.64 -0.20 -5.63
C LYS A 253 13.76 -1.37 -6.61
N PHE A 254 13.05 -1.33 -7.75
CA PHE A 254 13.25 -2.31 -8.82
C PHE A 254 14.66 -2.26 -9.38
N THR A 255 15.19 -1.05 -9.64
CA THR A 255 16.55 -0.86 -10.17
C THR A 255 17.59 -1.47 -9.23
N VAL A 256 17.50 -1.15 -7.94
CA VAL A 256 18.39 -1.70 -6.91
C VAL A 256 18.27 -3.23 -6.83
N THR A 257 17.04 -3.76 -6.77
CA THR A 257 16.82 -5.21 -6.65
C THR A 257 17.35 -5.98 -7.87
N LEU A 258 17.11 -5.48 -9.08
CA LEU A 258 17.61 -6.11 -10.30
C LEU A 258 19.14 -6.02 -10.41
N THR A 259 19.71 -4.87 -10.06
CA THR A 259 21.18 -4.69 -10.06
C THR A 259 21.85 -5.59 -9.03
N GLU A 260 21.31 -5.68 -7.81
CA GLU A 260 21.79 -6.58 -6.76
C GLU A 260 21.78 -8.05 -7.25
N HIS A 261 20.71 -8.48 -7.91
CA HIS A 261 20.62 -9.83 -8.48
C HIS A 261 21.65 -10.09 -9.58
N ILE A 262 21.86 -9.14 -10.50
CA ILE A 262 22.86 -9.24 -11.56
C ILE A 262 24.25 -9.40 -10.95
N VAL A 263 24.64 -8.48 -10.07
CA VAL A 263 25.95 -8.49 -9.40
C VAL A 263 26.17 -9.78 -8.59
N ASN A 264 25.16 -10.23 -7.84
CA ASN A 264 25.24 -11.46 -7.06
C ASN A 264 25.35 -12.70 -7.96
N SER A 265 24.68 -12.72 -9.11
CA SER A 265 24.74 -13.85 -10.03
C SER A 265 26.11 -13.94 -10.70
N GLU A 266 26.61 -12.82 -11.21
CA GLU A 266 27.92 -12.73 -11.85
C GLU A 266 29.07 -13.06 -10.88
N SER A 267 29.00 -12.54 -9.64
CA SER A 267 29.98 -12.83 -8.59
C SER A 267 30.03 -14.31 -8.22
N ASN A 268 28.91 -15.02 -8.34
CA ASN A 268 28.80 -16.45 -8.10
C ASN A 268 29.09 -17.30 -9.35
N GLY A 269 29.40 -16.68 -10.50
CA GLY A 269 29.64 -17.37 -11.78
C GLY A 269 28.38 -17.98 -12.39
N ASN A 270 27.20 -17.55 -11.96
CA ASN A 270 25.91 -18.01 -12.49
C ASN A 270 25.38 -17.03 -13.54
N ASP A 271 24.59 -17.55 -14.48
CA ASP A 271 23.83 -16.70 -15.40
C ASP A 271 22.73 -15.94 -14.63
N PHE A 272 22.74 -14.62 -14.74
CA PHE A 272 21.74 -13.77 -14.13
C PHE A 272 20.38 -13.87 -14.84
N GLN A 273 20.34 -14.30 -16.10
CA GLN A 273 19.13 -14.40 -16.94
C GLN A 273 18.24 -15.62 -16.60
N ASN A 274 18.01 -15.85 -15.31
CA ASN A 274 17.16 -16.93 -14.82
C ASN A 274 15.66 -16.55 -14.75
N ASN A 275 14.82 -17.52 -14.37
CA ASN A 275 13.38 -17.34 -14.26
C ASN A 275 12.98 -16.21 -13.32
N TRP A 276 13.70 -16.04 -12.21
CA TRP A 276 13.47 -14.95 -11.26
C TRP A 276 13.69 -13.60 -11.94
N TYR A 277 14.82 -13.43 -12.64
CA TYR A 277 15.14 -12.19 -13.34
C TYR A 277 14.11 -11.85 -14.41
N LEU A 278 13.72 -12.83 -15.23
CA LEU A 278 12.68 -12.66 -16.25
C LEU A 278 11.35 -12.23 -15.64
N PHE A 279 10.95 -12.87 -14.54
CA PHE A 279 9.68 -12.58 -13.87
C PHE A 279 9.67 -11.19 -13.24
N VAL A 280 10.71 -10.83 -12.47
CA VAL A 280 10.82 -9.53 -11.80
C VAL A 280 11.00 -8.40 -12.81
N THR A 281 11.80 -8.60 -13.87
CA THR A 281 11.91 -7.65 -14.98
C THR A 281 10.57 -7.46 -15.68
N GLY A 282 9.78 -8.52 -15.87
CA GLY A 282 8.42 -8.42 -16.39
C GLY A 282 7.50 -7.56 -15.50
N ARG A 283 7.66 -7.64 -14.17
CA ARG A 283 6.94 -6.78 -13.21
C ARG A 283 7.41 -5.34 -13.25
N PHE A 284 8.70 -5.11 -13.42
CA PHE A 284 9.26 -3.77 -13.62
C PHE A 284 8.69 -3.12 -14.89
N LYS A 285 8.72 -3.83 -16.03
CA LYS A 285 8.09 -3.37 -17.29
C LYS A 285 6.59 -3.11 -17.14
N ASN A 286 5.89 -3.91 -16.33
CA ASN A 286 4.47 -3.70 -16.10
C ASN A 286 4.16 -2.36 -15.43
N VAL A 287 5.03 -1.85 -14.55
CA VAL A 287 4.88 -0.51 -13.96
C VAL A 287 4.93 0.57 -15.04
N PHE A 288 5.93 0.52 -15.93
CA PHE A 288 6.05 1.43 -17.06
C PHE A 288 4.80 1.43 -17.94
N LEU A 289 4.32 0.24 -18.32
CA LEU A 289 3.16 0.10 -19.21
C LEU A 289 1.86 0.55 -18.56
N LYS A 290 1.67 0.27 -17.26
CA LYS A 290 0.43 0.60 -16.56
C LYS A 290 0.31 2.08 -16.22
N TYR A 291 1.43 2.71 -15.86
CA TYR A 291 1.48 4.11 -15.42
C TYR A 291 2.15 5.04 -16.44
N TRP A 292 2.15 4.65 -17.72
CA TRP A 292 2.89 5.36 -18.78
C TRP A 292 2.55 6.85 -18.88
N ARG A 293 1.27 7.22 -18.66
CA ARG A 293 0.82 8.62 -18.73
C ARG A 293 1.46 9.48 -17.65
N ASP A 294 1.38 9.02 -16.40
CA ASP A 294 1.96 9.72 -15.26
C ASP A 294 3.49 9.75 -15.40
N LEU A 295 4.11 8.62 -15.77
CA LEU A 295 5.57 8.54 -15.98
C LEU A 295 6.07 9.44 -17.11
N PHE A 296 5.26 9.67 -18.14
CA PHE A 296 5.60 10.62 -19.20
C PHE A 296 5.53 12.09 -18.75
N GLU A 297 4.55 12.43 -17.90
CA GLU A 297 4.52 13.72 -17.21
C GLU A 297 5.79 13.90 -16.36
N PHE A 298 6.26 12.83 -15.70
CA PHE A 298 7.42 12.83 -14.80
C PHE A 298 8.78 12.52 -15.47
N ARG A 299 8.87 12.49 -16.80
CA ARG A 299 10.07 12.05 -17.53
C ARG A 299 11.35 12.81 -17.14
N GLU A 300 11.26 14.12 -16.91
CA GLU A 300 12.42 14.94 -16.54
C GLU A 300 12.95 14.55 -15.16
N ALA A 301 12.06 14.26 -14.20
CA ALA A 301 12.44 13.75 -12.90
C ALA A 301 13.06 12.35 -13.00
N LEU A 302 12.49 11.47 -13.84
CA LEU A 302 13.02 10.12 -14.07
C LEU A 302 14.47 10.16 -14.60
N GLU A 303 14.77 11.01 -15.58
CA GLU A 303 16.11 11.15 -16.15
C GLU A 303 17.08 11.82 -15.17
N LYS A 304 16.62 12.83 -14.42
CA LYS A 304 17.46 13.58 -13.49
C LYS A 304 17.76 12.83 -12.20
N GLU A 305 16.83 12.06 -11.68
CA GLU A 305 16.92 11.45 -10.34
C GLU A 305 17.30 9.98 -10.37
N LEU A 306 16.81 9.23 -11.37
CA LEU A 306 16.97 7.77 -11.41
C LEU A 306 17.87 7.32 -12.56
N PHE A 307 17.47 7.54 -13.81
CA PHE A 307 18.07 6.91 -14.98
C PHE A 307 19.29 7.64 -15.55
N LYS A 308 20.32 7.80 -14.73
CA LYS A 308 21.63 8.30 -15.17
C LYS A 308 22.46 7.17 -15.77
N GLU A 309 22.92 7.34 -17.00
CA GLU A 309 23.63 6.31 -17.79
C GLU A 309 24.83 5.67 -17.07
N PHE A 310 25.50 6.40 -16.18
CA PHE A 310 26.68 5.91 -15.44
C PHE A 310 26.37 5.31 -14.07
N ALA A 311 25.13 5.40 -13.61
CA ALA A 311 24.73 4.99 -12.25
C ALA A 311 23.93 3.69 -12.22
N ILE A 312 23.39 3.24 -13.36
CA ILE A 312 22.53 2.07 -13.46
C ILE A 312 23.16 1.04 -14.39
N ASP A 313 23.01 -0.24 -14.04
CA ASP A 313 23.39 -1.36 -14.89
C ASP A 313 22.73 -1.29 -16.29
N SER A 314 23.49 -1.59 -17.34
CA SER A 314 23.02 -1.48 -18.73
C SER A 314 21.77 -2.31 -19.02
N ASN A 315 21.62 -3.49 -18.38
CA ASN A 315 20.45 -4.35 -18.59
C ASN A 315 19.19 -3.75 -17.96
N VAL A 316 19.35 -3.07 -16.81
CA VAL A 316 18.24 -2.37 -16.16
C VAL A 316 17.87 -1.12 -16.95
N MET A 317 18.87 -0.34 -17.38
CA MET A 317 18.69 0.86 -18.20
C MET A 317 17.97 0.57 -19.53
N GLU A 318 18.22 -0.59 -20.13
CA GLU A 318 17.56 -1.02 -21.35
C GLU A 318 16.03 -1.11 -21.21
N ASN A 319 15.51 -1.48 -20.03
CA ASN A 319 14.06 -1.48 -19.79
C ASN A 319 13.46 -0.07 -19.87
N TYR A 320 14.20 0.93 -19.39
CA TYR A 320 13.78 2.33 -19.48
C TYR A 320 13.93 2.88 -20.92
N ASN A 321 14.97 2.49 -21.65
CA ASN A 321 15.12 2.84 -23.06
C ASN A 321 13.98 2.29 -23.91
N GLN A 322 13.55 1.04 -23.67
CA GLN A 322 12.37 0.46 -24.31
C GLN A 322 11.10 1.27 -24.00
N PHE A 323 10.94 1.74 -22.77
CA PHE A 323 9.84 2.62 -22.41
C PHE A 323 9.91 3.98 -23.15
N LYS A 324 11.08 4.62 -23.21
CA LYS A 324 11.27 5.87 -23.98
C LYS A 324 10.92 5.68 -25.46
N ALA A 325 11.29 4.55 -26.05
CA ALA A 325 11.00 4.23 -27.44
C ALA A 325 9.49 4.09 -27.74
N LEU A 326 8.66 3.80 -26.74
CA LEU A 326 7.19 3.80 -26.90
C LEU A 326 6.60 5.22 -26.90
N MET A 327 7.35 6.20 -26.40
CA MET A 327 6.93 7.59 -26.22
C MET A 327 7.51 8.53 -27.28
N THR A 328 8.33 8.00 -28.20
CA THR A 328 8.88 8.70 -29.37
C THR A 328 8.01 8.41 -30.57
#